data_AF-A0A7R9NYF0-F1
#
_entry.id   AF-A0A7R9NYF0-F1
#
_cell.length_a   1.000
_cell.length_b   1.000
_cell.length_c   1.000
_cell.angle_alpha   90.00
_cell.angle_beta   90.00
_cell.angle_gamma   90.00
#
_symmetry.space_group_name_H-M   'P 1'
#
loop_
_entity.id
_entity.type
_entity.pdbx_description
1 polymer ?
#
loop_
_entity_poly.entity_id
_entity_poly.type
_entity_poly.pdbx_seq_one_letter_code
_entity_poly.pdbx_strand_id
1 'polypeptide(L)'
;MFVPNIVETVLAACPLSTCISYMGFLHLGAGLAVGFCGLAAGFAIGIVGDAGVRGTAQQPRLFVGMILILIFAEVLGLYGLIVGIYLFTL
;
A
#
# COMPACT_ATOMS: atom_id res chain seq x y z
N MET A 1 -23.17 -21.57 -1.60
CA MET A 1 -22.83 -20.66 -2.72
C MET A 1 -21.62 -19.79 -2.36
N PHE A 2 -20.67 -20.36 -1.61
CA PHE A 2 -19.41 -19.74 -1.22
C PHE A 2 -18.37 -20.33 -2.17
N VAL A 3 -17.70 -19.48 -2.94
CA VAL A 3 -16.61 -19.91 -3.83
C VAL A 3 -15.52 -20.53 -2.93
N PRO A 4 -15.01 -21.74 -3.22
CA PRO A 4 -13.87 -22.27 -2.46
C PRO A 4 -12.68 -21.34 -2.71
N ASN A 5 -12.07 -20.84 -1.63
CA ASN A 5 -10.91 -19.95 -1.72
C ASN A 5 -9.78 -20.66 -2.46
N ILE A 6 -9.08 -19.92 -3.33
CA ILE A 6 -8.08 -20.47 -4.26
C ILE A 6 -6.98 -21.25 -3.53
N VAL A 7 -6.70 -20.90 -2.28
CA VAL A 7 -5.78 -21.60 -1.38
C VAL A 7 -6.21 -23.04 -1.07
N GLU A 8 -7.49 -23.32 -0.82
CA GLU A 8 -7.96 -24.70 -0.60
C GLU A 8 -7.88 -25.53 -1.89
N THR A 9 -8.12 -24.91 -3.06
CA THR A 9 -7.98 -25.61 -4.35
C THR A 9 -6.53 -25.90 -4.74
N VAL A 10 -5.57 -25.09 -4.30
CA VAL A 10 -4.12 -25.34 -4.48
C VAL A 10 -3.58 -26.33 -3.45
N LEU A 11 -4.08 -26.27 -2.20
CA LEU A 11 -3.76 -27.27 -1.16
C LEU A 11 -4.18 -28.69 -1.57
N ALA A 12 -5.24 -28.83 -2.35
CA ALA A 12 -5.72 -30.11 -2.86
C ALA A 12 -4.92 -30.65 -4.06
N ALA A 13 -4.12 -29.82 -4.75
CA ALA A 13 -3.47 -30.17 -6.02
C ALA A 13 -1.92 -30.26 -5.97
N CYS A 14 -1.26 -29.75 -4.92
CA CYS A 14 0.19 -29.57 -4.89
C CYS A 14 0.87 -30.40 -3.77
N PRO A 15 2.02 -31.08 -4.02
CA PRO A 15 2.74 -31.79 -2.97
C PRO A 15 3.24 -30.82 -1.89
N LEU A 16 3.20 -31.24 -0.62
CA LEU A 16 3.45 -30.45 0.60
C LEU A 16 4.69 -29.53 0.54
N SER A 17 5.73 -29.89 -0.22
CA SER A 17 6.97 -29.11 -0.34
C SER A 17 6.85 -27.84 -1.19
N THR A 18 5.96 -27.80 -2.18
CA THR A 18 5.80 -26.63 -3.08
C THR A 18 4.87 -25.57 -2.46
N CYS A 19 3.97 -26.00 -1.57
CA CYS A 19 3.01 -25.13 -0.86
C CYS A 19 3.71 -24.09 0.04
N ILE A 20 4.79 -24.50 0.72
CA ILE A 20 5.56 -23.62 1.63
C ILE A 20 6.28 -22.52 0.84
N SER A 21 6.89 -22.86 -0.30
CA SER A 21 7.55 -21.88 -1.16
C SER A 21 6.55 -20.86 -1.72
N TYR A 22 5.40 -21.32 -2.20
CA TYR A 22 4.35 -20.43 -2.72
C TYR A 22 3.79 -19.47 -1.66
N MET A 23 3.49 -19.99 -0.46
CA MET A 23 3.01 -19.17 0.66
C MET A 23 4.07 -18.15 1.14
N GLY A 24 5.34 -18.52 1.14
CA GLY A 24 6.44 -17.61 1.48
C GLY A 24 6.57 -16.46 0.48
N PHE A 25 6.47 -16.73 -0.83
CA PHE A 25 6.51 -15.69 -1.86
C PHE A 25 5.28 -14.77 -1.83
N LEU A 26 4.10 -15.30 -1.52
CA LEU A 26 2.89 -14.48 -1.34
C LEU A 26 3.04 -13.48 -0.19
N HIS A 27 3.51 -13.92 0.98
CA HIS A 27 3.72 -13.04 2.13
C HIS A 27 4.81 -11.99 1.88
N LEU A 28 5.91 -12.40 1.26
CA LEU A 28 6.98 -11.47 0.88
C LEU A 28 6.48 -10.43 -0.13
N GLY A 29 5.69 -10.86 -1.12
CA GLY A 29 5.06 -9.99 -2.11
C GLY A 29 4.08 -8.99 -1.48
N ALA A 30 3.25 -9.44 -0.55
CA ALA A 30 2.31 -8.58 0.19
C ALA A 30 3.06 -7.50 0.99
N GLY A 31 4.11 -7.88 1.73
CA GLY A 31 4.91 -6.94 2.51
C GLY A 31 5.65 -5.91 1.64
N LEU A 32 6.26 -6.35 0.54
CA LEU A 32 6.97 -5.45 -0.38
C LEU A 32 6.02 -4.46 -1.09
N ALA A 33 4.83 -4.92 -1.51
CA ALA A 33 3.85 -4.05 -2.18
C ALA A 33 3.40 -2.90 -1.27
N VAL A 34 3.08 -3.19 0.00
CA VAL A 34 2.69 -2.15 0.98
C VAL A 34 3.87 -1.25 1.31
N GLY A 35 5.06 -1.81 1.52
CA GLY A 35 6.27 -1.07 1.85
C GLY A 35 6.65 -0.04 0.77
N PHE A 36 6.63 -0.44 -0.51
CA PHE A 36 6.93 0.48 -1.61
C PHE A 36 5.84 1.54 -1.82
N CYS A 37 4.56 1.21 -1.62
CA CYS A 37 3.48 2.20 -1.68
C CYS A 37 3.62 3.27 -0.60
N GLY A 38 3.90 2.86 0.64
CA GLY A 38 4.12 3.80 1.76
C GLY A 38 5.36 4.67 1.57
N LEU A 39 6.45 4.08 1.03
CA LEU A 39 7.67 4.84 0.73
C LEU A 39 7.45 5.88 -0.37
N ALA A 40 6.72 5.53 -1.44
CA ALA A 40 6.38 6.44 -2.51
C ALA A 40 5.45 7.58 -2.04
N ALA A 41 4.45 7.27 -1.21
CA ALA A 41 3.56 8.27 -0.61
C ALA A 41 4.33 9.24 0.30
N GLY A 42 5.18 8.71 1.20
CA GLY A 42 6.03 9.51 2.08
C GLY A 42 7.02 10.40 1.32
N PHE A 43 7.57 9.92 0.20
CA PHE A 43 8.45 10.72 -0.66
C PHE A 43 7.71 11.89 -1.32
N ALA A 44 6.50 11.64 -1.83
CA ALA A 44 5.66 12.69 -2.40
C ALA A 44 5.26 13.75 -1.35
N ILE A 45 4.86 13.30 -0.16
CA ILE A 45 4.52 14.14 1.00
C ILE A 45 5.72 15.01 1.40
N GLY A 46 6.94 14.46 1.42
CA GLY A 46 8.15 15.21 1.75
C GLY A 46 8.44 16.37 0.81
N ILE A 47 8.34 16.15 -0.51
CA ILE A 47 8.57 17.19 -1.53
C ILE A 47 7.47 18.26 -1.47
N VAL A 48 6.22 17.83 -1.39
CA VAL A 48 5.06 18.71 -1.26
C VAL A 48 5.14 19.53 0.02
N GLY A 49 5.59 18.94 1.13
CA GLY A 49 5.75 19.59 2.41
C GLY A 49 6.79 20.71 2.36
N ASP A 50 7.96 20.47 1.76
CA ASP A 50 9.01 21.48 1.60
C ASP A 50 8.52 22.68 0.76
N ALA A 51 7.92 22.41 -0.41
CA ALA A 51 7.36 23.44 -1.26
C ALA A 51 6.18 24.18 -0.59
N GLY A 52 5.36 23.44 0.15
CA GLY A 52 4.16 23.93 0.82
C GLY A 52 4.46 24.87 1.99
N VAL A 53 5.48 24.58 2.80
CA VAL A 53 5.91 25.48 3.89
C VAL A 53 6.45 26.79 3.33
N ARG A 54 7.25 26.73 2.26
CA ARG A 54 7.78 27.93 1.60
C ARG A 54 6.67 28.78 0.95
N GLY A 55 5.66 28.14 0.35
CA GLY A 55 4.49 28.83 -0.20
C GLY A 55 3.57 29.45 0.86
N THR A 56 3.36 28.74 1.99
CA THR A 56 2.51 29.21 3.09
C THR A 56 3.12 30.41 3.81
N ALA A 57 4.46 30.50 3.88
CA ALA A 57 5.16 31.65 4.44
C ALA A 57 4.92 32.95 3.65
N GLN A 58 4.69 32.87 2.34
CA GLN A 58 4.39 34.04 1.49
C GLN A 58 2.92 34.45 1.59
N GLN A 59 2.00 33.47 1.61
CA GLN A 59 0.57 33.72 1.75
C GLN A 59 -0.11 32.62 2.60
N PRO A 60 -0.58 32.95 3.82
CA PRO A 60 -1.17 31.95 4.73
C PRO A 60 -2.49 31.36 4.25
N ARG A 61 -3.10 31.95 3.21
CA ARG A 61 -4.37 31.50 2.61
C ARG A 61 -4.20 30.18 1.83
N LEU A 62 -2.98 29.81 1.44
CA LEU A 62 -2.70 28.55 0.72
C LEU A 62 -2.60 27.32 1.62
N PHE A 63 -2.65 27.50 2.94
CA PHE A 63 -2.49 26.40 3.91
C PHE A 63 -3.50 25.26 3.71
N VAL A 64 -4.76 25.60 3.42
CA VAL A 64 -5.83 24.60 3.19
C VAL A 64 -5.59 23.80 1.90
N GLY A 65 -5.09 24.45 0.85
CA GLY A 65 -4.77 23.78 -0.42
C GLY A 65 -3.59 22.80 -0.28
N MET A 66 -2.59 23.17 0.52
CA MET A 66 -1.46 22.29 0.85
C MET A 66 -1.93 21.03 1.61
N ILE A 67 -2.78 21.20 2.63
CA ILE A 67 -3.33 20.08 3.40
C ILE A 67 -4.13 19.12 2.51
N LEU A 68 -4.95 19.64 1.60
CA LEU A 68 -5.71 18.83 0.63
C LEU A 68 -4.79 17.93 -0.21
N ILE A 69 -3.70 18.49 -0.73
CA ILE A 69 -2.74 17.72 -1.54
C ILE A 69 -2.01 16.65 -0.70
N LEU A 70 -1.68 16.96 0.56
CA LEU A 70 -1.02 16.04 1.50
C LEU A 70 -1.92 14.84 1.85
N ILE A 71 -3.23 15.06 2.04
CA ILE A 71 -4.19 13.99 2.34
C ILE A 71 -4.39 13.07 1.13
N PHE A 72 -4.52 13.61 -0.08
CA PHE A 72 -4.65 12.79 -1.28
C PHE A 72 -3.41 11.94 -1.55
N ALA A 73 -2.22 12.47 -1.26
CA ALA A 73 -0.98 11.69 -1.35
C ALA A 73 -0.99 10.47 -0.42
N GLU A 74 -1.52 10.61 0.79
CA GLU A 74 -1.55 9.51 1.77
C GLU A 74 -2.59 8.43 1.46
N VAL A 75 -3.69 8.79 0.79
CA VAL A 75 -4.69 7.81 0.33
C VAL A 75 -4.08 6.78 -0.63
N LEU A 76 -3.04 7.12 -1.41
CA LEU A 76 -2.31 6.15 -2.22
C LEU A 76 -1.59 5.10 -1.34
N GLY A 77 -1.02 5.51 -0.21
CA GLY A 77 -0.40 4.60 0.76
C GLY A 77 -1.42 3.65 1.39
N LEU A 78 -2.58 4.18 1.79
CA LEU A 78 -3.69 3.37 2.31
C LEU A 78 -4.25 2.39 1.28
N TYR A 79 -4.29 2.78 -0.01
CA TYR A 79 -4.71 1.87 -1.07
C TYR A 79 -3.75 0.68 -1.20
N GLY A 80 -2.44 0.92 -1.08
CA GLY A 80 -1.43 -0.13 -1.02
C GLY A 80 -1.64 -1.09 0.16
N LEU A 81 -1.97 -0.56 1.34
CA LEU A 81 -2.26 -1.36 2.54
C LEU A 81 -3.46 -2.30 2.33
N ILE A 82 -4.55 -1.81 1.74
CA ILE A 82 -5.76 -2.61 1.47
C ILE A 82 -5.42 -3.79 0.55
N VAL A 83 -4.65 -3.54 -0.52
CA VAL A 83 -4.21 -4.59 -1.45
C VAL A 83 -3.30 -5.61 -0.76
N GLY A 84 -2.41 -5.16 0.12
CA GLY A 84 -1.54 -6.05 0.89
C GLY A 84 -2.31 -6.99 1.84
N ILE A 85 -3.31 -6.46 2.56
CA ILE A 85 -4.16 -7.25 3.45
C ILE A 85 -5.00 -8.24 2.64
N TYR A 86 -5.48 -7.82 1.46
CA TYR A 86 -6.22 -8.69 0.56
C TYR A 86 -5.34 -9.85 0.07
N LEU A 87 -4.09 -9.58 -0.30
CA LEU A 87 -3.15 -10.62 -0.76
C LEU A 87 -2.68 -11.57 0.36
N PHE A 88 -2.68 -11.10 1.61
CA PHE A 88 -2.36 -11.91 2.79
C PHE A 88 -3.53 -12.80 3.22
N THR A 89 -4.76 -12.31 3.07
CA THR A 89 -5.97 -12.99 3.55
C THR A 89 -6.51 -14.00 2.54
N LEU A 90 -6.23 -13.82 1.26
CA LEU A 90 -6.60 -14.73 0.18
C LEU A 90 -5.67 -15.93 0.05
#